data_AF-A0A946CF63-F1
#
_entry.id   AF-A0A946CF63-F1
#
_cell.length_a   1.000
_cell.length_b   1.000
_cell.length_c   1.000
_cell.angle_alpha   90.00
_cell.angle_beta   90.00
_cell.angle_gamma   90.00
#
_symmetry.space_group_name_H-M   'P 1'
#
loop_
_entity.id
_entity.type
_entity.pdbx_description
1 polymer ?
#
loop_
_entity_poly.entity_id
_entity_poly.type
_entity_poly.pdbx_seq_one_letter_code
_entity_poly.pdbx_strand_id
1 'polypeptide(L)' 'EVFEDPFSIRLLPDNERADGEARFYLIGKTIGSRGLFLSFWSNGKKARVVSARDLVQDEGTYYERKLAEMK' A
#
# COMPACT_ATOMS: atom_id res chain seq x y z
N GLU A 1 -9.76 -6.58 4.04
CA GLU A 1 -10.17 -5.91 2.79
C GLU A 1 -8.98 -5.52 1.91
N VAL A 2 -8.24 -4.44 2.19
CA VAL A 2 -7.15 -3.99 1.27
C VAL A 2 -5.88 -4.85 1.30
N PHE A 3 -5.57 -5.50 2.43
CA PHE A 3 -4.48 -6.47 2.54
C PHE A 3 -4.79 -7.81 1.85
N GLU A 4 -6.06 -8.06 1.54
CA GLU A 4 -6.53 -9.25 0.84
C GLU A 4 -6.72 -8.98 -0.65
N ASP A 5 -6.54 -7.74 -1.09
CA ASP A 5 -6.65 -7.37 -2.48
C ASP A 5 -5.47 -7.97 -3.27
N PRO A 6 -5.76 -8.86 -4.25
CA PRO A 6 -4.71 -9.57 -4.99
C PRO A 6 -3.91 -8.66 -5.92
N PHE A 7 -4.41 -7.44 -6.18
CA PHE A 7 -3.76 -6.42 -6.99
C PHE A 7 -3.10 -5.32 -6.15
N SER A 8 -3.01 -5.53 -4.83
CA SER A 8 -2.40 -4.56 -3.94
C SER A 8 -0.92 -4.39 -4.28
N ILE A 9 -0.51 -3.13 -4.42
CA ILE A 9 0.85 -2.78 -4.78
C ILE A 9 1.59 -2.46 -3.49
N ARG A 10 2.59 -3.29 -3.18
CA ARG A 10 3.48 -3.06 -2.04
C ARG A 10 4.74 -2.34 -2.50
N LEU A 11 4.97 -1.15 -1.96
CA LEU A 11 6.16 -0.35 -2.23
C LEU A 11 7.10 -0.42 -1.02
N LEU A 12 8.39 -0.66 -1.31
CA LEU A 12 9.48 -0.61 -0.34
C LEU A 12 10.00 0.83 -0.27
N PRO A 13 9.99 1.52 0.88
CA PRO A 13 10.76 2.73 1.03
C PRO A 13 12.23 2.37 1.11
N ASP A 14 13.00 2.96 0.20
CA ASP A 14 14.44 2.82 0.05
C ASP A 14 15.25 3.48 1.19
N ASN A 15 14.60 4.26 2.06
CA ASN A 15 15.33 5.05 3.06
C ASN A 15 15.58 4.25 4.34
N GLU A 16 16.86 4.17 4.73
CA GLU A 16 17.27 3.94 6.11
C GLU A 16 16.62 5.01 6.99
N ARG A 17 15.55 4.61 7.69
CA ARG A 17 14.94 5.48 8.69
C ARG A 17 15.86 5.52 9.89
N ALA A 18 16.03 6.72 10.46
CA ALA A 18 16.79 6.94 11.69
C ALA A 18 16.30 6.10 12.89
N ASP A 19 15.06 5.63 12.84
CA ASP A 19 14.42 4.78 13.87
C ASP A 19 14.72 3.27 13.66
N GLY A 20 15.44 2.88 12.60
CA GLY A 20 15.76 1.48 12.28
C GLY A 20 14.58 0.65 11.75
N GLU A 21 13.35 1.18 11.80
CA GLU A 21 12.15 0.44 11.45
C GLU A 21 11.80 0.53 9.95
N ALA A 22 11.77 -0.64 9.30
CA ALA A 22 11.31 -0.78 7.91
C ALA A 22 9.78 -0.61 7.83
N ARG A 23 9.30 0.53 7.32
CA ARG A 23 7.89 0.65 6.94
C ARG A 23 7.72 0.26 5.49
N PHE A 24 6.52 -0.09 5.11
CA PHE A 24 6.10 -0.44 3.76
C PHE A 24 4.92 0.44 3.41
N TYR A 25 4.73 0.71 2.13
CA TYR A 25 3.50 1.31 1.64
C TYR A 25 2.68 0.26 0.91
N LEU A 26 1.37 0.31 1.11
CA LEU A 26 0.39 -0.49 0.39
C LEU A 26 -0.55 0.47 -0.33
N ILE A 27 -0.73 0.25 -1.62
CA ILE A 27 -1.78 0.87 -2.40
C ILE A 27 -2.72 -0.25 -2.84
N GLY A 28 -4.00 -0.14 -2.51
CA GLY A 28 -4.97 -1.13 -2.92
C GLY A 28 -6.39 -0.55 -2.94
N LYS A 29 -7.31 -1.35 -3.46
CA LYS A 29 -8.73 -1.00 -3.50
C LYS A 29 -9.50 -1.87 -2.53
N THR A 30 -10.51 -1.31 -1.87
CA THR A 30 -11.48 -2.10 -1.12
C THR A 30 -12.55 -2.67 -2.06
N ILE A 31 -13.33 -3.63 -1.56
CA ILE A 31 -14.45 -4.24 -2.30
C ILE A 31 -15.47 -3.17 -2.74
N GLY A 32 -15.61 -2.10 -1.96
CA GLY A 32 -16.46 -0.94 -2.27
C GLY A 32 -15.87 0.04 -3.30
N SER A 33 -14.85 -0.34 -4.06
CA SER A 33 -14.14 0.53 -5.00
C SER A 33 -13.50 1.78 -4.37
N ARG A 34 -13.22 1.76 -3.06
CA ARG A 34 -12.48 2.84 -2.41
C ARG A 34 -10.98 2.57 -2.47
N GLY A 35 -10.22 3.52 -2.98
CA GLY A 35 -8.76 3.45 -3.03
C GLY A 35 -8.14 3.85 -1.70
N LEU A 36 -7.26 3.01 -1.14
CA LEU A 36 -6.56 3.30 0.12
C LEU A 36 -5.05 3.25 -0.07
N PHE A 37 -4.40 4.25 0.52
CA PHE A 37 -2.96 4.29 0.75
C PHE A 37 -2.69 3.99 2.23
N LEU A 38 -1.86 2.99 2.51
CA LEU A 38 -1.49 2.62 3.87
C LEU A 38 0.02 2.61 4.03
N SER A 39 0.51 3.14 5.15
CA SER A 39 1.87 2.89 5.62
C SER A 39 1.80 1.92 6.78
N PHE A 40 2.53 0.82 6.69
CA PHE A 40 2.54 -0.20 7.73
C PHE A 40 3.95 -0.72 7.97
N TRP A 41 4.25 -1.11 9.20
CA TRP A 41 5.44 -1.86 9.53
C TRP A 41 5.07 -3.35 9.58
N SER A 42 5.99 -4.24 9.19
CA SER A 42 5.77 -5.68 9.29
C SER A 42 7.04 -6.43 9.62
N ASN A 43 6.96 -7.34 10.59
CA ASN A 43 8.04 -8.24 11.00
C ASN A 43 7.80 -9.68 10.53
N GLY A 44 7.15 -9.84 9.38
CA GLY A 44 6.81 -11.14 8.77
C GLY A 44 5.69 -11.93 9.47
N LYS A 45 5.53 -11.78 10.80
CA LYS A 45 4.46 -12.41 11.59
C LYS A 45 3.32 -11.46 11.94
N LYS A 46 3.62 -10.18 12.11
CA LYS A 46 2.67 -9.14 12.51
C LYS A 46 2.86 -7.94 11.62
N ALA A 47 1.76 -7.37 11.16
CA ALA A 47 1.72 -6.08 10.49
C ALA A 47 1.05 -5.06 11.40
N ARG A 48 1.63 -3.87 11.52
CA ARG A 48 1.08 -2.73 12.24
C ARG A 48 0.87 -1.59 11.27
N VAL A 49 -0.38 -1.16 11.10
CA VAL A 49 -0.70 0.04 10.33
C VAL A 49 -0.25 1.26 11.14
N VAL A 50 0.56 2.11 10.50
CA VAL A 50 1.07 3.36 11.08
C VAL A 50 0.21 4.53 10.63
N SER A 51 -0.23 4.53 9.37
CA SER A 51 -1.13 5.54 8.82
C SER A 51 -1.93 4.97 7.66
N ALA A 52 -3.16 5.44 7.49
CA ALA A 52 -4.02 5.10 6.37
C ALA A 52 -4.75 6.36 5.90
N ARG A 53 -4.87 6.51 4.59
CA ARG A 53 -5.62 7.61 3.94
C ARG A 53 -6.23 7.14 2.63
N ASP A 54 -7.16 7.92 2.09
CA ASP A 54 -7.62 7.72 0.71
C ASP A 54 -6.49 7.99 -0.30
N LEU A 55 -6.56 7.28 -1.42
CA LEU A 55 -5.69 7.56 -2.56
C LEU A 55 -5.99 8.95 -3.10
N VAL A 56 -4.92 9.69 -3.43
CA VAL A 56 -5.07 10.89 -4.26
C VAL A 56 -5.14 10.49 -5.73
N GLN A 57 -5.62 11.41 -6.57
CA GLN A 57 -5.87 11.17 -8.00
C GLN A 57 -4.66 10.55 -8.72
N ASP A 58 -3.45 11.06 -8.46
CA ASP A 58 -2.21 10.56 -9.08
C ASP A 58 -1.90 9.11 -8.70
N GLU A 59 -2.06 8.76 -7.42
CA GLU A 59 -1.87 7.40 -6.90
C GLU A 59 -2.93 6.43 -7.42
N GLY A 60 -4.17 6.92 -7.59
CA GLY A 60 -5.25 6.18 -8.24
C GLY A 60 -4.89 5.83 -9.69
N THR A 61 -4.42 6.81 -10.47
CA THR A 61 -3.97 6.56 -11.85
C THR A 61 -2.78 5.60 -11.89
N TYR A 62 -1.84 5.70 -10.94
CA TYR A 62 -0.74 4.74 -10.83
C TYR A 62 -1.24 3.31 -10.57
N TYR A 63 -2.19 3.15 -9.65
CA TYR A 63 -2.81 1.86 -9.36
C TYR A 63 -3.53 1.28 -10.58
N GLU A 64 -4.31 2.07 -11.31
CA GLU A 64 -5.02 1.63 -12.52
C GLU A 64 -4.07 1.21 -13.64
N ARG A 65 -2.97 1.95 -13.84
CA ARG A 65 -1.92 1.58 -14.81
C ARG A 65 -1.29 0.24 -14.45
N LYS A 66 -0.93 0.05 -13.18
CA LYS A 66 -0.35 -1.21 -12.69
C LYS A 66 -1.32 -2.38 -12.79
N LEU A 67 -2.61 -2.14 -12.51
CA LEU A 67 -3.66 -3.13 -12.70
C LEU A 67 -3.79 -3.55 -14.17
N ALA A 68 -3.66 -2.60 -15.10
CA ALA A 68 -3.67 -2.89 -16.54
C ALA A 68 -2.43 -3.67 -17.00
N GLU A 69 -1.26 -3.47 -16.38
CA GLU A 69 -0.05 -4.26 -16.67
C GLU A 69 -0.13 -5.70 -16.14
N MET A 70 -0.91 -5.94 -15.08
CA MET A 70 -1.08 -7.26 -14.47
C MET A 70 -2.15 -8.12 -15.17
N LYS A 71 -2.90 -7.56 -16.13
CA LYS A 71 -4.03 -8.19 -16.82
C LYS A 71 -3.65 -8.62 -18.23
#